data_AF-A0A969BBU7-F1
#
_entry.id   AF-A0A969BBU7-F1
#
_cell.length_a   1.000
_cell.length_b   1.000
_cell.length_c   1.000
_cell.angle_alpha   90.00
_cell.angle_beta   90.00
_cell.angle_gamma   90.00
#
_symmetry.space_group_name_H-M   'P 1'
#
loop_
_entity.id
_entity.type
_entity.pdbx_description
1 polymer ?
#
loop_
_entity_poly.entity_id
_entity_poly.type
_entity_poly.pdbx_seq_one_letter_code
_entity_poly.pdbx_strand_id
1 'polypeptide(L)'
;MQFSFTHGNTNLTNFIFGTISRLGFLNDLNYQLERPSSFDIINSPRGETQVAFSSDLTNALSSLNVEVEGFGSTDIELGVADFRITGGAADIDTGKVDIIHDGGLTLKAGEATVNLTDFIVTNLDNNPVITGAVIVNDDLVTRAPLFDLQIGSLGTSNLAGNPILNIDNIQATLTNDAANLLNQAFGVSAFTQGLDIGTAEVEALLR
;
A
#
# COMPACT_ATOMS: atom_id res chain seq x y z
N MET A 1 35.54 36.64 64.47
CA MET A 1 35.22 38.06 64.18
C MET A 1 33.93 38.05 63.38
N GLN A 2 32.84 38.53 63.97
CA GLN A 2 31.49 38.48 63.40
C GLN A 2 31.16 39.89 62.90
N PHE A 3 30.82 40.05 61.62
CA PHE A 3 30.03 41.18 61.13
C PHE A 3 29.17 40.72 59.96
N SER A 4 27.87 41.00 60.09
CA SER A 4 26.81 40.77 59.12
C SER A 4 26.50 42.05 58.32
N PHE A 5 25.53 41.93 57.39
CA PHE A 5 24.88 42.93 56.51
C PHE A 5 25.51 43.05 55.09
N THR A 6 24.81 43.12 53.95
CA THR A 6 23.39 42.99 53.54
C THR A 6 23.34 42.81 52.00
N HIS A 7 22.34 42.07 51.53
CA HIS A 7 21.77 41.84 50.19
C HIS A 7 22.19 42.67 48.95
N GLY A 8 22.23 41.95 47.82
CA GLY A 8 21.41 42.31 46.65
C GLY A 8 22.17 42.33 45.32
N ASN A 9 22.05 41.29 44.50
CA ASN A 9 21.17 41.24 43.32
C ASN A 9 21.61 40.10 42.38
N THR A 10 20.64 39.31 41.94
CA THR A 10 20.76 38.20 41.00
C THR A 10 21.05 38.70 39.59
N ASN A 11 21.93 38.03 38.85
CA ASN A 11 21.57 37.36 37.58
C ASN A 11 22.79 36.73 36.91
N LEU A 12 22.62 35.45 36.57
CA LEU A 12 23.10 34.75 35.37
C LEU A 12 24.49 35.13 34.84
N THR A 13 25.45 34.20 34.99
CA THR A 13 26.13 33.51 33.87
C THR A 13 27.36 32.77 34.38
N ASN A 14 27.67 31.65 33.69
CA ASN A 14 28.94 30.92 33.71
C ASN A 14 29.26 30.09 34.96
N PHE A 15 28.96 28.79 34.86
CA PHE A 15 29.83 27.77 35.45
C PHE A 15 30.63 27.11 34.33
N ILE A 16 31.92 27.45 34.26
CA ILE A 16 32.92 26.51 33.78
C ILE A 16 33.91 26.23 34.92
N PHE A 17 34.28 24.95 35.00
CA PHE A 17 35.41 24.32 35.69
C PHE A 17 35.30 24.02 37.19
N GLY A 18 34.87 22.79 37.47
CA GLY A 18 35.30 22.01 38.63
C GLY A 18 35.93 20.70 38.14
N THR A 19 37.24 20.58 38.32
CA THR A 19 38.13 19.40 38.28
C THR A 19 37.52 18.04 37.93
N ILE A 20 37.89 17.51 36.76
CA ILE A 20 37.54 16.17 36.28
C ILE A 20 38.41 15.13 37.01
N SER A 21 37.87 14.49 38.04
CA SER A 21 38.39 13.22 38.55
C SER A 21 38.05 12.12 37.55
N ARG A 22 39.03 11.81 36.70
CA ARG A 22 39.07 10.64 35.83
C ARG A 22 39.04 9.37 36.68
N LEU A 23 37.94 8.62 36.63
CA LEU A 23 37.88 7.15 36.57
C LEU A 23 36.39 6.73 36.57
N GLY A 24 35.92 6.09 35.48
CA GLY A 24 34.59 5.50 35.40
C GLY A 24 33.63 6.12 34.36
N PHE A 25 34.14 6.61 33.23
CA PHE A 25 33.32 6.88 32.05
C PHE A 25 33.68 5.86 30.98
N LEU A 26 32.66 5.46 30.19
CA LEU A 26 32.63 4.48 29.09
C LEU A 26 32.02 3.13 29.52
N ASN A 27 30.69 3.00 29.37
CA ASN A 27 30.11 1.85 28.63
C ASN A 27 28.57 1.80 28.43
N ASP A 28 27.78 2.83 28.71
CA ASP A 28 26.34 2.79 28.42
C ASP A 28 25.86 3.89 27.46
N LEU A 29 26.44 3.91 26.25
CA LEU A 29 25.82 4.59 25.10
C LEU A 29 25.70 3.61 23.94
N ASN A 30 25.03 2.48 24.19
CA ASN A 30 24.41 1.70 23.13
C ASN A 30 23.01 2.29 22.87
N TYR A 31 22.97 3.50 22.34
CA TYR A 31 21.77 4.01 21.67
C TYR A 31 21.74 3.33 20.30
N GLN A 32 21.36 2.05 20.28
CA GLN A 32 20.94 1.40 19.05
C GLN A 32 19.73 2.21 18.58
N LEU A 33 19.86 2.98 17.49
CA LEU A 33 18.67 3.49 16.82
C LEU A 33 17.88 2.27 16.37
N GLU A 34 16.83 1.91 17.10
CA GLU A 34 15.86 0.93 16.62
C GLU A 34 15.35 1.46 15.27
N ARG A 35 15.67 0.73 14.19
CA ARG A 35 15.14 1.07 12.87
C ARG A 35 13.62 1.03 13.01
N PRO A 36 12.87 2.06 12.57
CA PRO A 36 11.42 1.99 12.62
C PRO A 36 10.96 0.76 11.83
N SER A 37 10.02 -0.01 12.38
CA SER A 37 9.41 -1.15 11.70
C SER A 37 8.42 -0.68 10.63
N SER A 38 7.80 0.48 10.87
CA SER A 38 6.83 1.14 10.01
C SER A 38 7.46 2.26 9.18
N PHE A 39 7.12 2.27 7.90
CA PHE A 39 7.54 3.24 6.90
C PHE A 39 6.35 3.86 6.19
N ASP A 40 6.48 5.12 5.79
CA ASP A 40 5.53 5.74 4.89
C ASP A 40 5.83 5.27 3.45
N ILE A 41 4.79 4.96 2.69
CA ILE A 41 4.90 4.77 1.24
C ILE A 41 4.69 6.12 0.58
N ILE A 42 5.64 6.54 -0.25
CA ILE A 42 5.59 7.84 -0.90
C ILE A 42 5.12 7.74 -2.35
N ASN A 43 4.31 8.72 -2.77
CA ASN A 43 3.98 8.92 -4.18
C ASN A 43 5.29 9.13 -4.97
N SER A 44 5.59 8.21 -5.86
CA SER A 44 6.81 8.20 -6.63
C SER A 44 6.48 7.75 -8.05
N PRO A 45 7.12 8.32 -9.09
CA PRO A 45 7.04 7.78 -10.45
C PRO A 45 7.52 6.33 -10.59
N ARG A 46 8.11 5.76 -9.54
CA ARG A 46 8.61 4.38 -9.48
C ARG A 46 7.78 3.47 -8.57
N GLY A 47 6.71 3.99 -7.97
CA GLY A 47 5.81 3.21 -7.14
C GLY A 47 4.69 2.64 -8.01
N GLU A 48 4.66 1.33 -8.19
CA GLU A 48 3.69 0.67 -9.05
C GLU A 48 3.30 -0.72 -8.55
N THR A 49 2.11 -1.13 -8.95
CA THR A 49 1.62 -2.50 -8.85
C THR A 49 1.30 -2.98 -10.26
N GLN A 50 1.96 -4.03 -10.69
CA GLN A 50 1.71 -4.70 -11.97
C GLN A 50 0.81 -5.90 -11.74
N VAL A 51 -0.19 -6.11 -12.60
CA VAL A 51 -1.07 -7.29 -12.54
C VAL A 51 -1.13 -7.95 -13.91
N ALA A 52 -0.54 -9.13 -14.03
CA ALA A 52 -0.69 -9.98 -15.21
C ALA A 52 -2.04 -10.72 -15.13
N PHE A 53 -2.93 -10.47 -16.10
CA PHE A 53 -4.25 -11.10 -16.13
C PHE A 53 -4.14 -12.61 -16.37
N SER A 54 -4.95 -13.37 -15.62
CA SER A 54 -5.02 -14.82 -15.78
C SER A 54 -5.71 -15.20 -17.10
N SER A 55 -5.48 -16.44 -17.54
CA SER A 55 -6.27 -17.03 -18.61
C SER A 55 -7.75 -17.16 -18.24
N ASP A 56 -8.06 -17.38 -16.96
CA ASP A 56 -9.43 -17.60 -16.50
C ASP A 56 -10.25 -16.32 -16.60
N LEU A 57 -9.67 -15.18 -16.22
CA LEU A 57 -10.27 -13.87 -16.38
C LEU A 57 -10.47 -13.53 -17.87
N THR A 58 -9.41 -13.62 -18.67
CA THR A 58 -9.47 -13.27 -20.09
C THR A 58 -10.46 -14.14 -20.86
N ASN A 59 -10.54 -15.43 -20.55
CA ASN A 59 -11.55 -16.33 -21.11
C ASN A 59 -12.97 -15.98 -20.65
N ALA A 60 -13.17 -15.67 -19.37
CA ALA A 60 -14.48 -15.27 -18.85
C ALA A 60 -14.98 -13.99 -19.53
N LEU A 61 -14.13 -12.95 -19.58
CA LEU A 61 -14.43 -11.68 -20.26
C LEU A 61 -14.77 -11.88 -21.74
N SER A 62 -13.94 -12.65 -22.46
CA SER A 62 -14.16 -12.98 -23.88
C SER A 62 -15.48 -13.72 -24.10
N SER A 63 -15.81 -14.71 -23.27
CA SER A 63 -17.06 -15.48 -23.39
C SER A 63 -18.32 -14.64 -23.15
N LEU A 64 -18.20 -13.57 -22.37
CA LEU A 64 -19.27 -12.64 -22.04
C LEU A 64 -19.31 -11.42 -22.95
N ASN A 65 -18.35 -11.29 -23.88
CA ASN A 65 -18.13 -10.09 -24.67
C ASN A 65 -18.01 -8.84 -23.78
N VAL A 66 -17.29 -8.98 -22.67
CA VAL A 66 -16.91 -7.89 -21.77
C VAL A 66 -15.52 -7.42 -22.16
N GLU A 67 -15.40 -6.16 -22.56
CA GLU A 67 -14.14 -5.49 -22.81
C GLU A 67 -13.54 -4.97 -21.49
N VAL A 68 -12.22 -5.02 -21.37
CA VAL A 68 -11.48 -4.44 -20.23
C VAL A 68 -10.54 -3.36 -20.73
N GLU A 69 -10.58 -2.21 -20.06
CA GLU A 69 -9.74 -1.04 -20.35
C GLU A 69 -9.18 -0.48 -19.04
N GLY A 70 -8.06 0.24 -19.11
CA GLY A 70 -7.55 1.00 -17.98
C GLY A 70 -8.46 2.18 -17.63
N PHE A 71 -8.64 2.45 -16.34
CA PHE A 71 -9.29 3.65 -15.85
C PHE A 71 -8.26 4.63 -15.29
N GLY A 72 -8.45 5.93 -15.54
CA GLY A 72 -7.57 6.97 -15.00
C GLY A 72 -6.14 6.84 -15.52
N SER A 73 -5.17 6.65 -14.62
CA SER A 73 -3.76 6.47 -14.97
C SER A 73 -3.35 5.02 -15.26
N THR A 74 -4.29 4.06 -15.22
CA THR A 74 -3.96 2.66 -15.48
C THR A 74 -3.68 2.45 -16.96
N ASP A 75 -2.51 1.90 -17.25
CA ASP A 75 -2.16 1.40 -18.57
C ASP A 75 -2.36 -0.12 -18.62
N ILE A 76 -2.75 -0.64 -19.78
CA ILE A 76 -2.87 -2.08 -19.99
C ILE A 76 -2.13 -2.44 -21.28
N GLU A 77 -0.98 -3.08 -21.13
CA GLU A 77 -0.15 -3.52 -22.24
C GLU A 77 0.13 -5.02 -22.13
N LEU A 78 -0.06 -5.76 -23.24
CA LEU A 78 0.23 -7.19 -23.33
C LEU A 78 -0.43 -8.07 -22.24
N GLY A 79 -1.59 -7.65 -21.74
CA GLY A 79 -2.33 -8.37 -20.68
C GLY A 79 -1.82 -8.10 -19.26
N VAL A 80 -0.96 -7.09 -19.10
CA VAL A 80 -0.48 -6.59 -17.81
C VAL A 80 -1.10 -5.22 -17.58
N ALA A 81 -1.69 -5.03 -16.40
CA ALA A 81 -2.23 -3.76 -15.95
C ALA A 81 -1.29 -3.09 -14.95
N ASP A 82 -0.97 -1.82 -15.19
CA ASP A 82 -0.08 -1.01 -14.36
C ASP A 82 -0.88 -0.02 -13.49
N PHE A 83 -0.77 -0.16 -12.18
CA PHE A 83 -1.43 0.71 -11.20
C PHE A 83 -0.42 1.55 -10.44
N ARG A 84 -0.54 2.87 -10.55
CA ARG A 84 0.38 3.79 -9.89
C ARG A 84 0.10 3.85 -8.39
N ILE A 85 1.14 3.69 -7.58
CA ILE A 85 1.06 3.85 -6.13
C ILE A 85 1.17 5.34 -5.78
N THR A 86 0.22 5.83 -4.99
CA THR A 86 0.13 7.23 -4.56
C THR A 86 0.45 7.46 -3.09
N GLY A 87 0.52 6.40 -2.30
CA GLY A 87 0.92 6.49 -0.91
C GLY A 87 0.50 5.26 -0.12
N GLY A 88 0.60 5.37 1.20
CA GLY A 88 0.28 4.28 2.10
C GLY A 88 1.25 4.17 3.26
N ALA A 89 1.21 3.05 3.96
CA ALA A 89 2.15 2.69 5.02
C ALA A 89 2.47 1.20 4.99
N ALA A 90 3.67 0.83 5.41
CA ALA A 90 4.10 -0.55 5.54
C ALA A 90 4.85 -0.78 6.84
N ASP A 91 4.46 -1.78 7.62
CA ASP A 91 5.25 -2.34 8.70
C ASP A 91 5.94 -3.61 8.20
N ILE A 92 7.25 -3.52 7.96
CA ILE A 92 8.04 -4.57 7.31
C ILE A 92 8.24 -5.78 8.23
N ASP A 93 8.34 -5.55 9.54
CA ASP A 93 8.61 -6.61 10.50
C ASP A 93 7.39 -7.51 10.69
N THR A 94 6.19 -6.93 10.56
CA THR A 94 4.92 -7.66 10.67
C THR A 94 4.28 -7.99 9.32
N GLY A 95 4.82 -7.47 8.21
CA GLY A 95 4.28 -7.64 6.87
C GLY A 95 2.94 -6.90 6.65
N LYS A 96 2.61 -5.94 7.51
CA LYS A 96 1.36 -5.19 7.41
C LYS A 96 1.50 -4.08 6.40
N VAL A 97 0.51 -3.91 5.53
CA VAL A 97 0.51 -2.84 4.53
C VAL A 97 -0.86 -2.20 4.37
N ASP A 98 -0.85 -0.94 3.98
CA ASP A 98 -1.99 -0.21 3.43
C ASP A 98 -1.47 0.63 2.27
N ILE A 99 -1.82 0.29 1.03
CA ILE A 99 -1.24 0.86 -0.19
C ILE A 99 -2.35 1.45 -1.04
N ILE A 100 -2.23 2.74 -1.34
CA ILE A 100 -3.23 3.52 -2.06
C ILE A 100 -2.81 3.69 -3.51
N HIS A 101 -3.70 3.37 -4.45
CA HIS A 101 -3.46 3.44 -5.88
C HIS A 101 -4.27 4.55 -6.55
N ASP A 102 -3.75 5.03 -7.68
CA ASP A 102 -4.51 5.79 -8.67
C ASP A 102 -4.91 4.87 -9.84
N GLY A 103 -6.01 5.23 -10.50
CA GLY A 103 -6.56 4.48 -11.61
C GLY A 103 -7.53 3.37 -11.22
N GLY A 104 -7.62 2.35 -12.08
CA GLY A 104 -8.62 1.30 -11.96
C GLY A 104 -8.82 0.51 -13.25
N LEU A 105 -9.91 -0.26 -13.30
CA LEU A 105 -10.34 -1.01 -14.46
C LEU A 105 -11.73 -0.58 -14.90
N THR A 106 -11.92 -0.41 -16.20
CA THR A 106 -13.22 -0.21 -16.83
C THR A 106 -13.62 -1.50 -17.53
N LEU A 107 -14.78 -2.05 -17.16
CA LEU A 107 -15.37 -3.24 -17.76
C LEU A 107 -16.63 -2.84 -18.54
N LYS A 108 -16.73 -3.19 -19.83
CA LYS A 108 -17.83 -2.78 -20.70
C LYS A 108 -18.46 -3.96 -21.41
N ALA A 109 -19.78 -4.05 -21.40
CA ALA A 109 -20.53 -4.99 -22.24
C ALA A 109 -21.86 -4.39 -22.67
N GLY A 110 -22.05 -4.25 -23.98
CA GLY A 110 -23.24 -3.60 -24.52
C GLY A 110 -23.36 -2.15 -24.04
N GLU A 111 -24.44 -1.84 -23.33
CA GLU A 111 -24.69 -0.51 -22.73
C GLU A 111 -24.17 -0.39 -21.29
N ALA A 112 -23.79 -1.50 -20.66
CA ALA A 112 -23.32 -1.50 -19.27
C ALA A 112 -21.83 -1.16 -19.20
N THR A 113 -21.49 -0.19 -18.36
CA THR A 113 -20.11 0.18 -18.00
C THR A 113 -19.94 0.07 -16.49
N VAL A 114 -18.91 -0.65 -16.05
CA VAL A 114 -18.52 -0.78 -14.64
C VAL A 114 -17.09 -0.29 -14.48
N ASN A 115 -16.89 0.76 -13.68
CA ASN A 115 -15.57 1.21 -13.29
C ASN A 115 -15.26 0.71 -11.88
N LEU A 116 -14.14 0.00 -11.74
CA LEU A 116 -13.55 -0.43 -10.48
C LEU A 116 -12.34 0.47 -10.23
N THR A 117 -12.42 1.38 -9.26
CA THR A 117 -11.45 2.48 -9.09
C THR A 117 -11.00 2.64 -7.65
N ASP A 118 -10.02 3.54 -7.43
CA ASP A 118 -9.57 3.95 -6.09
C ASP A 118 -9.14 2.76 -5.22
N PHE A 119 -8.29 1.92 -5.80
CA PHE A 119 -7.86 0.66 -5.18
C PHE A 119 -7.00 0.91 -3.95
N ILE A 120 -7.33 0.20 -2.88
CA ILE A 120 -6.56 0.15 -1.64
C ILE A 120 -6.24 -1.31 -1.35
N VAL A 121 -4.95 -1.62 -1.31
CA VAL A 121 -4.42 -2.93 -0.90
C VAL A 121 -4.17 -2.86 0.60
N THR A 122 -4.83 -3.71 1.37
CA THR A 122 -4.67 -3.73 2.83
C THR A 122 -4.31 -5.13 3.30
N ASN A 123 -3.33 -5.25 4.19
CA ASN A 123 -2.99 -6.45 4.94
C ASN A 123 -2.73 -6.11 6.41
N LEU A 124 -3.77 -5.99 7.24
CA LEU A 124 -3.58 -5.60 8.66
C LEU A 124 -3.67 -6.79 9.62
N ASP A 125 -4.44 -7.81 9.27
CA ASP A 125 -4.77 -8.97 10.11
C ASP A 125 -4.50 -10.30 9.40
N ASN A 126 -3.49 -10.36 8.54
CA ASN A 126 -3.19 -11.51 7.66
C ASN A 126 -4.35 -11.90 6.74
N ASN A 127 -5.19 -10.92 6.41
CA ASN A 127 -6.27 -11.06 5.44
C ASN A 127 -6.07 -10.02 4.34
N PRO A 128 -5.13 -10.27 3.41
CA PRO A 128 -4.78 -9.30 2.39
C PRO A 128 -5.93 -9.19 1.38
N VAL A 129 -6.41 -7.97 1.16
CA VAL A 129 -7.59 -7.68 0.34
C VAL A 129 -7.38 -6.40 -0.45
N ILE A 130 -7.94 -6.34 -1.66
CA ILE A 130 -8.11 -5.11 -2.41
C ILE A 130 -9.54 -4.63 -2.26
N THR A 131 -9.72 -3.41 -1.79
CA THR A 131 -11.00 -2.72 -1.84
C THR A 131 -10.98 -1.65 -2.92
N GLY A 132 -12.13 -1.34 -3.49
CA GLY A 132 -12.26 -0.29 -4.51
C GLY A 132 -13.67 0.28 -4.57
N ALA A 133 -13.78 1.47 -5.14
CA ALA A 133 -15.05 2.06 -5.52
C ALA A 133 -15.60 1.33 -6.76
N VAL A 134 -16.92 1.11 -6.76
CA VAL A 134 -17.65 0.47 -7.85
C VAL A 134 -18.64 1.49 -8.39
N ILE A 135 -18.43 1.91 -9.64
CA ILE A 135 -19.28 2.86 -10.34
C ILE A 135 -19.92 2.11 -11.50
N VAL A 136 -21.25 2.15 -11.61
CA VAL A 136 -22.00 1.49 -12.68
C VAL A 136 -22.76 2.56 -13.45
N ASN A 137 -22.49 2.69 -14.75
CA ASN A 137 -23.10 3.69 -15.63
C ASN A 137 -23.06 5.11 -15.01
N ASP A 138 -21.88 5.52 -14.55
CA ASP A 138 -21.58 6.80 -13.90
C ASP A 138 -22.16 7.02 -12.50
N ASP A 139 -22.91 6.06 -11.94
CA ASP A 139 -23.42 6.11 -10.57
C ASP A 139 -22.48 5.37 -9.61
N LEU A 140 -22.00 6.07 -8.57
CA LEU A 140 -21.23 5.45 -7.49
C LEU A 140 -22.16 4.54 -6.67
N VAL A 141 -21.96 3.23 -6.78
CA VAL A 141 -22.78 2.21 -6.13
C VAL A 141 -22.30 1.95 -4.70
N THR A 142 -21.00 1.67 -4.55
CA THR A 142 -20.42 1.28 -3.25
C THR A 142 -18.90 1.34 -3.27
N ARG A 143 -18.27 1.16 -2.10
CA ARG A 143 -16.91 0.63 -1.98
C ARG A 143 -17.00 -0.78 -1.42
N ALA A 144 -16.38 -1.74 -2.10
CA ALA A 144 -16.49 -3.16 -1.76
C ALA A 144 -15.11 -3.84 -1.74
N PRO A 145 -14.96 -4.96 -1.01
CA PRO A 145 -13.84 -5.87 -1.22
C PRO A 145 -13.95 -6.48 -2.62
N LEU A 146 -12.96 -6.23 -3.47
CA LEU A 146 -12.95 -6.65 -4.87
C LEU A 146 -12.17 -7.94 -5.07
N PHE A 147 -10.98 -8.02 -4.48
CA PHE A 147 -10.08 -9.15 -4.66
C PHE A 147 -9.51 -9.63 -3.33
N ASP A 148 -9.61 -10.93 -3.09
CA ASP A 148 -8.87 -11.62 -2.04
C ASP A 148 -7.46 -11.93 -2.57
N LEU A 149 -6.45 -11.66 -1.74
CA LEU A 149 -5.06 -11.83 -2.13
C LEU A 149 -4.44 -13.05 -1.44
N GLN A 150 -3.49 -13.69 -2.12
CA GLN A 150 -2.57 -14.64 -1.51
C GLN A 150 -1.15 -14.17 -1.79
N ILE A 151 -0.47 -13.71 -0.74
CA ILE A 151 0.88 -13.15 -0.86
C ILE A 151 1.88 -14.31 -0.97
N GLY A 152 2.68 -14.31 -2.05
CA GLY A 152 3.74 -15.29 -2.25
C GLY A 152 5.00 -14.96 -1.44
N SER A 153 5.60 -13.79 -1.69
CA SER A 153 6.77 -13.32 -0.96
C SER A 153 6.73 -11.83 -0.69
N LEU A 154 7.24 -11.44 0.49
CA LEU A 154 7.43 -10.05 0.89
C LEU A 154 8.90 -9.85 1.25
N GLY A 155 9.48 -8.75 0.76
CA GLY A 155 10.85 -8.39 1.05
C GLY A 155 11.13 -6.91 0.91
N THR A 156 12.36 -6.53 1.23
CA THR A 156 12.84 -5.16 1.02
C THR A 156 14.13 -5.15 0.22
N SER A 157 14.24 -4.23 -0.72
CA SER A 157 15.44 -3.98 -1.50
C SER A 157 15.90 -2.53 -1.30
N ASN A 158 17.03 -2.16 -1.87
CA ASN A 158 17.55 -0.79 -1.81
C ASN A 158 17.86 -0.31 -3.22
N LEU A 159 17.37 0.88 -3.55
CA LEU A 159 17.56 1.47 -4.86
C LEU A 159 18.03 2.91 -4.72
N ALA A 160 19.27 3.16 -5.17
CA ALA A 160 19.95 4.45 -5.02
C ALA A 160 19.92 4.98 -3.57
N GLY A 161 20.04 4.09 -2.58
CA GLY A 161 20.03 4.43 -1.16
C GLY A 161 18.64 4.59 -0.53
N ASN A 162 17.56 4.35 -1.28
CA ASN A 162 16.21 4.38 -0.74
C ASN A 162 15.67 2.96 -0.57
N PRO A 163 15.01 2.66 0.57
CA PRO A 163 14.36 1.37 0.78
C PRO A 163 13.15 1.21 -0.14
N ILE A 164 13.01 0.02 -0.71
CA ILE A 164 11.88 -0.39 -1.56
C ILE A 164 11.21 -1.60 -0.93
N LEU A 165 9.89 -1.56 -0.79
CA LEU A 165 9.05 -2.72 -0.51
C LEU A 165 8.83 -3.48 -1.82
N ASN A 166 9.10 -4.79 -1.80
CA ASN A 166 8.83 -5.69 -2.92
C ASN A 166 7.88 -6.78 -2.42
N ILE A 167 6.76 -6.95 -3.10
CA ILE A 167 5.83 -8.03 -2.83
C ILE A 167 5.56 -8.74 -4.15
N ASP A 168 5.94 -10.01 -4.22
CA ASP A 168 5.92 -10.77 -5.48
C ASP A 168 4.97 -11.96 -5.38
N ASN A 169 4.55 -12.44 -6.56
CA ASN A 169 3.68 -13.61 -6.72
C ASN A 169 2.38 -13.49 -5.91
N ILE A 170 1.75 -12.32 -5.94
CA ILE A 170 0.48 -12.08 -5.25
C ILE A 170 -0.64 -12.62 -6.14
N GLN A 171 -1.24 -13.74 -5.78
CA GLN A 171 -2.43 -14.19 -6.51
C GLN A 171 -3.62 -13.34 -6.09
N ALA A 172 -4.38 -12.82 -7.07
CA ALA A 172 -5.61 -12.10 -6.84
C ALA A 172 -6.81 -12.93 -7.32
N THR A 173 -7.82 -13.07 -6.46
CA THR A 173 -9.04 -13.81 -6.77
C THR A 173 -10.29 -12.98 -6.48
N LEU A 174 -11.34 -13.15 -7.27
CA LEU A 174 -12.57 -12.37 -7.16
C LEU A 174 -13.32 -12.70 -5.86
N THR A 175 -13.70 -11.68 -5.08
CA THR A 175 -14.56 -11.92 -3.91
C THR A 175 -15.99 -12.29 -4.32
N ASN A 176 -16.75 -12.87 -3.38
CA ASN A 176 -18.17 -13.12 -3.61
C ASN A 176 -18.97 -11.82 -3.84
N ASP A 177 -18.67 -10.76 -3.10
CA ASP A 177 -19.38 -9.47 -3.22
C ASP A 177 -19.12 -8.84 -4.58
N ALA A 178 -17.87 -8.86 -5.05
CA ALA A 178 -17.51 -8.37 -6.37
C ALA A 178 -18.14 -9.20 -7.49
N ALA A 179 -18.12 -10.54 -7.37
CA ALA A 179 -18.78 -11.42 -8.33
C ALA A 179 -20.27 -11.10 -8.45
N ASN A 180 -20.97 -10.90 -7.33
CA ASN A 180 -22.38 -10.55 -7.32
C ASN A 180 -22.64 -9.18 -7.95
N LEU A 181 -21.81 -8.17 -7.66
CA LEU A 181 -21.92 -6.84 -8.25
C LEU A 181 -21.72 -6.87 -9.77
N LEU A 182 -20.69 -7.56 -10.27
CA LEU A 182 -20.43 -7.68 -11.71
C LEU A 182 -21.55 -8.45 -12.42
N ASN A 183 -21.99 -9.56 -11.85
CA ASN A 183 -23.11 -10.34 -12.37
C ASN A 183 -24.39 -9.50 -12.45
N GLN A 184 -24.68 -8.70 -11.42
CA GLN A 184 -25.84 -7.81 -11.41
C GLN A 184 -25.72 -6.70 -12.46
N ALA A 185 -24.55 -6.07 -12.59
CA ALA A 185 -24.32 -4.98 -13.53
C ALA A 185 -24.46 -5.43 -14.98
N PHE A 186 -23.95 -6.62 -15.31
CA PHE A 186 -23.98 -7.17 -16.67
C PHE A 186 -25.19 -8.09 -16.95
N GLY A 187 -26.00 -8.42 -15.94
CA GLY A 187 -27.12 -9.34 -16.10
C GLY A 187 -26.69 -10.78 -16.41
N VAL A 188 -25.56 -11.21 -15.85
CA VAL A 188 -24.95 -12.54 -16.09
C VAL A 188 -24.80 -13.32 -14.78
N SER A 189 -24.30 -14.55 -14.84
CA SER A 189 -24.02 -15.38 -13.66
C SER A 189 -22.66 -16.08 -13.75
N ALA A 190 -21.78 -15.59 -14.62
CA ALA A 190 -20.53 -16.25 -14.96
C ALA A 190 -19.36 -15.84 -14.05
N PHE A 191 -19.43 -14.66 -13.42
CA PHE A 191 -18.46 -14.29 -12.41
C PHE A 191 -18.73 -15.08 -11.14
N THR A 192 -17.71 -15.75 -10.61
CA THR A 192 -17.83 -16.59 -9.42
C THR A 192 -16.77 -16.19 -8.40
N GLN A 193 -17.08 -16.38 -7.12
CA GLN A 193 -16.10 -16.22 -6.06
C GLN A 193 -14.89 -17.14 -6.34
N GLY A 194 -13.69 -16.62 -6.11
CA GLY A 194 -12.45 -17.36 -6.32
C GLY A 194 -12.02 -17.43 -7.78
N LEU A 195 -12.71 -16.75 -8.71
CA LEU A 195 -12.23 -16.59 -10.09
C LEU A 195 -10.83 -15.97 -10.04
N ASP A 196 -9.86 -16.66 -10.64
CA ASP A 196 -8.48 -16.19 -10.72
C ASP A 196 -8.43 -14.94 -11.61
N ILE A 197 -8.00 -13.82 -11.05
CA ILE A 197 -7.92 -12.53 -11.75
C ILE A 197 -6.55 -12.39 -12.39
N GLY A 198 -5.51 -12.83 -11.70
CA GLY A 198 -4.14 -12.67 -12.14
C GLY A 198 -3.12 -12.77 -11.03
N THR A 199 -1.87 -12.55 -11.41
CA THR A 199 -0.73 -12.48 -10.48
C THR A 199 -0.20 -11.06 -10.47
N ALA A 200 0.01 -10.53 -9.27
CA ALA A 200 0.48 -9.17 -9.06
C ALA A 200 1.88 -9.11 -8.43
N GLU A 201 2.58 -8.03 -8.74
CA GLU A 201 3.86 -7.64 -8.18
C GLU A 201 3.77 -6.17 -7.75
N VAL A 202 4.31 -5.85 -6.57
CA VAL A 202 4.26 -4.50 -5.97
C VAL A 202 5.67 -4.02 -5.71
N GLU A 203 6.02 -2.86 -6.25
CA GLU A 203 7.25 -2.13 -5.92
C GLU A 203 6.89 -0.76 -5.36
N ALA A 204 7.20 -0.51 -4.09
CA ALA A 204 6.85 0.75 -3.42
C ALA A 204 8.05 1.40 -2.73
N LEU A 205 8.23 2.71 -2.95
CA LEU A 205 9.29 3.51 -2.33
C LEU A 205 8.93 3.86 -0.88
N LEU A 206 9.82 3.53 0.05
CA LEU A 206 9.63 3.75 1.49
C LEU A 206 10.44 4.95 1.99
N ARG A 207 9.92 5.63 3.01
CA ARG A 207 10.59 6.78 3.67
C ARG A 207 10.53 6.72 5.18
#